data_AF-A0A2S6N4D5-F1
#
_entry.id   AF-A0A2S6N4D5-F1
#
_cell.length_a   1.000
_cell.length_b   1.000
_cell.length_c   1.000
_cell.angle_alpha   90.00
_cell.angle_beta   90.00
_cell.angle_gamma   90.00
#
_symmetry.space_group_name_H-M   'P 1'
#
loop_
_entity.id
_entity.type
_entity.pdbx_description
1 polymer ?
#
loop_
_entity_poly.entity_id
_entity_poly.type
_entity_poly.pdbx_seq_one_letter_code
_entity_poly.pdbx_strand_id
1 'polypeptide(L)'
;MRKLSIAALVLAIAAFTPALAPARAGTSEIERVCAPRPDQAEREARFTDRFAEHLRLSDAQKASYKAFQEARKKSVETATARLCAKKPDVTTFEGRLAFHQAFLEDRLDAVKAENPKLIDFYNSLDAEQKNKFDKFREGMTRRGGR
;
A
#
# COMPACT_ATOMS: atom_id res chain seq x y z
N MET A 1 34.48 9.01 -68.65
CA MET A 1 34.47 7.68 -68.02
C MET A 1 35.65 7.55 -67.06
N ARG A 2 35.42 7.65 -65.74
CA ARG A 2 36.26 7.00 -64.69
C ARG A 2 35.59 7.10 -63.31
N LYS A 3 34.85 6.02 -63.02
CA LYS A 3 34.54 5.35 -61.75
C LYS A 3 34.57 6.19 -60.46
N LEU A 4 33.38 6.40 -59.90
CA LEU A 4 33.11 6.83 -58.52
C LEU A 4 33.67 5.77 -57.54
N SER A 5 34.52 6.18 -56.61
CA SER A 5 34.97 5.32 -55.50
C SER A 5 34.04 5.52 -54.31
N ILE A 6 33.28 4.48 -53.99
CA ILE A 6 32.33 4.39 -52.88
C ILE A 6 33.15 4.22 -51.59
N ALA A 7 33.70 5.29 -51.07
CA ALA A 7 34.40 5.29 -49.78
C ALA A 7 34.41 6.71 -49.22
N ALA A 8 33.35 7.04 -48.46
CA ALA A 8 33.33 8.04 -47.36
C ALA A 8 31.91 8.54 -47.04
N LEU A 9 30.84 7.80 -47.39
CA LEU A 9 29.49 8.13 -46.94
C LEU A 9 29.17 7.44 -45.61
N VAL A 10 29.99 7.63 -44.58
CA VAL A 10 29.63 7.27 -43.18
C VAL A 10 30.26 8.29 -42.22
N LEU A 11 29.86 9.55 -42.36
CA LEU A 11 30.21 10.61 -41.42
C LEU A 11 29.06 11.62 -41.40
N ALA A 12 27.95 11.25 -40.73
CA ALA A 12 26.98 12.16 -40.10
C ALA A 12 25.63 11.47 -39.82
N ILE A 13 25.56 10.46 -38.95
CA ILE A 13 24.33 10.17 -38.19
C ILE A 13 24.71 9.70 -36.79
N ALA A 14 25.22 10.62 -35.97
CA ALA A 14 25.46 10.39 -34.55
C ALA A 14 24.91 11.55 -33.72
N ALA A 15 23.73 12.04 -34.08
CA ALA A 15 23.07 13.09 -33.31
C ALA A 15 21.55 13.10 -33.52
N PHE A 16 20.87 11.96 -33.50
CA PHE A 16 19.41 11.93 -33.28
C PHE A 16 18.90 10.52 -32.95
N THR A 17 19.59 9.79 -32.08
CA THR A 17 18.86 8.78 -31.29
C THR A 17 18.21 9.55 -30.14
N PRO A 18 16.88 9.67 -30.05
CA PRO A 18 16.32 9.96 -28.74
C PRO A 18 16.87 8.86 -27.85
N ALA A 19 17.62 9.23 -26.81
CA ALA A 19 17.89 8.29 -25.75
C ALA A 19 16.52 7.80 -25.33
N LEU A 20 16.19 6.56 -25.69
CA LEU A 20 15.18 5.80 -24.99
C LEU A 20 15.72 5.79 -23.57
N ALA A 21 15.29 6.77 -22.78
CA ALA A 21 15.46 6.74 -21.35
C ALA A 21 15.00 5.33 -20.98
N PRO A 22 15.83 4.54 -20.26
CA PRO A 22 15.39 3.22 -19.84
C PRO A 22 14.01 3.45 -19.23
N ALA A 23 13.01 2.72 -19.74
CA ALA A 23 11.70 2.69 -19.13
C ALA A 23 12.00 2.54 -17.64
N ARG A 24 11.65 3.54 -16.83
CA ARG A 24 11.83 3.44 -15.38
C ARG A 24 11.18 2.11 -15.06
N ALA A 25 11.99 1.11 -14.72
CA ALA A 25 11.50 -0.12 -14.15
C ALA A 25 10.76 0.38 -12.92
N GLY A 26 9.44 0.53 -13.04
CA GLY A 26 8.60 0.89 -11.92
C GLY A 26 8.99 -0.10 -10.84
N THR A 27 9.38 0.40 -9.67
CA THR A 27 9.64 -0.47 -8.53
C THR A 27 8.52 -1.49 -8.50
N SER A 28 8.87 -2.77 -8.53
CA SER A 28 7.86 -3.80 -8.68
C SER A 28 6.82 -3.60 -7.57
N GLU A 29 5.55 -3.93 -7.85
CA GLU A 29 4.48 -3.80 -6.86
C GLU A 29 4.86 -4.41 -5.49
N ILE A 30 5.67 -5.48 -5.50
CA ILE A 30 6.29 -6.09 -4.32
C ILE A 30 7.24 -5.14 -3.61
N GLU A 31 8.19 -4.54 -4.35
CA GLU A 31 9.20 -3.66 -3.79
C GLU A 31 8.55 -2.47 -3.08
N ARG A 32 7.45 -1.96 -3.62
CA ARG A 32 6.65 -0.92 -2.95
C ARG A 32 6.00 -1.41 -1.65
N VAL A 33 5.50 -2.65 -1.61
CA VAL A 33 4.88 -3.23 -0.42
C VAL A 33 5.93 -3.55 0.65
N CYS A 34 7.10 -4.01 0.24
CA CYS A 34 8.19 -4.42 1.12
C CYS A 34 9.14 -3.28 1.51
N ALA A 35 9.07 -2.12 0.85
CA ALA A 35 9.89 -0.98 1.16
C ALA A 35 9.55 -0.42 2.57
N PRO A 36 10.58 -0.04 3.36
CA PRO A 36 10.36 0.64 4.63
C PRO A 36 9.65 1.97 4.40
N ARG A 37 8.68 2.28 5.27
CA ARG A 37 7.95 3.56 5.27
C ARG A 37 8.34 4.36 6.53
N PRO A 38 9.37 5.22 6.47
CA PRO A 38 10.02 5.80 7.64
C PRO A 38 9.12 6.70 8.49
N ASP A 39 8.04 7.24 7.93
CA ASP A 39 7.07 8.12 8.60
C ASP A 39 5.72 7.44 8.87
N GLN A 40 5.60 6.13 8.63
CA GLN A 40 4.32 5.43 8.76
C GLN A 40 3.75 5.48 10.17
N ALA A 41 4.57 5.16 11.17
CA ALA A 41 4.14 5.14 12.57
C ALA A 41 3.64 6.53 13.03
N GLU A 42 4.33 7.59 12.61
CA GLU A 42 3.94 8.95 12.97
C GLU A 42 2.63 9.38 12.30
N ARG A 43 2.46 9.08 11.00
CA ARG A 43 1.19 9.34 10.30
C ARG A 43 0.02 8.59 10.93
N GLU A 44 0.23 7.33 11.31
CA GLU A 44 -0.78 6.50 11.97
C GLU A 44 -1.13 7.05 13.36
N ALA A 45 -0.15 7.50 14.14
CA ALA A 45 -0.39 8.16 15.42
C ALA A 45 -1.24 9.43 15.24
N ARG A 46 -0.83 10.35 14.36
CA ARG A 46 -1.58 11.59 14.09
C ARG A 46 -3.00 11.32 13.61
N PHE A 47 -3.19 10.29 12.78
CA PHE A 47 -4.54 9.89 12.34
C PHE A 47 -5.37 9.37 13.51
N THR A 48 -4.78 8.53 14.36
CA THR A 48 -5.42 7.94 15.55
C THR A 48 -5.93 9.03 16.48
N ASP A 49 -5.07 10.00 16.80
CA ASP A 49 -5.40 11.09 17.73
C ASP A 49 -6.54 11.95 17.18
N ARG A 50 -6.42 12.39 15.92
CA ARG A 50 -7.47 13.19 15.26
C ARG A 50 -8.80 12.46 15.16
N PHE A 51 -8.78 11.15 14.95
CA PHE A 51 -10.00 10.36 14.86
C PHE A 51 -10.68 10.21 16.24
N ALA A 52 -9.88 9.97 17.29
CA ALA A 52 -10.38 9.91 18.66
C ALA A 52 -10.99 11.25 19.10
N GLU A 53 -10.37 12.37 18.73
CA GLU A 53 -10.91 13.72 18.96
C GLU A 53 -12.20 13.96 18.18
N HIS A 54 -12.24 13.59 16.90
CA HIS A 54 -13.42 13.76 16.05
C HIS A 54 -14.66 13.05 16.61
N LEU A 55 -14.46 11.84 17.15
CA LEU A 55 -15.51 11.06 17.79
C LEU A 55 -15.75 11.45 19.25
N ARG A 56 -14.90 12.29 19.86
CA ARG A 56 -14.96 12.63 21.29
C ARG A 56 -15.01 11.37 22.17
N LEU A 57 -14.06 10.46 21.94
CA LEU A 57 -14.03 9.18 22.65
C LEU A 57 -13.82 9.38 24.16
N SER A 58 -14.56 8.61 24.96
CA SER A 58 -14.28 8.42 26.39
C SER A 58 -12.99 7.60 26.59
N ASP A 59 -12.45 7.58 27.81
CA ASP A 59 -11.22 6.83 28.07
C ASP A 59 -11.38 5.31 27.86
N ALA A 60 -12.54 4.76 28.19
CA ALA A 60 -12.87 3.36 27.88
C ALA A 60 -12.91 3.09 26.37
N GLN A 61 -13.49 4.02 25.59
CA GLN A 61 -13.55 3.90 24.13
C GLN A 61 -12.17 4.08 23.49
N LYS A 62 -11.33 4.98 24.02
CA LYS A 62 -9.92 5.12 23.60
C LYS A 62 -9.14 3.84 23.83
N ALA A 63 -9.36 3.16 24.96
CA ALA A 63 -8.73 1.87 25.24
C ALA A 63 -9.17 0.78 24.23
N SER A 64 -10.47 0.69 23.94
CA SER A 64 -10.99 -0.24 22.91
C SER A 64 -10.45 0.09 21.51
N TYR A 65 -10.39 1.37 21.16
CA TYR A 65 -9.79 1.82 19.89
C TYR A 65 -8.31 1.47 19.80
N LYS A 66 -7.54 1.68 20.88
CA LYS A 66 -6.12 1.31 20.94
C LYS A 66 -5.93 -0.20 20.74
N ALA A 67 -6.77 -1.03 21.32
CA ALA A 67 -6.72 -2.49 21.12
C ALA A 67 -6.95 -2.88 19.65
N PHE A 68 -7.86 -2.19 18.94
CA PHE A 68 -8.01 -2.35 17.49
C PHE A 68 -6.76 -1.91 16.73
N GLN A 69 -6.16 -0.77 17.08
CA GLN A 69 -4.96 -0.27 16.40
C GLN A 69 -3.75 -1.19 16.59
N GLU A 70 -3.57 -1.76 17.78
CA GLU A 70 -2.51 -2.73 18.06
C GLU A 70 -2.71 -4.03 17.26
N ALA A 71 -3.96 -4.52 17.18
CA ALA A 71 -4.28 -5.67 16.35
C ALA A 71 -3.99 -5.41 14.86
N ARG A 72 -4.36 -4.23 14.36
CA ARG A 72 -4.06 -3.79 12.99
C ARG A 72 -2.56 -3.72 12.75
N LYS A 73 -1.81 -3.00 13.59
CA LYS A 73 -0.35 -2.88 13.49
C LYS A 73 0.32 -4.25 13.41
N LYS A 74 0.02 -5.13 14.38
CA LYS A 74 0.55 -6.49 14.43
C LYS A 74 0.22 -7.30 13.17
N SER A 75 -1.02 -7.19 12.68
CA SER A 75 -1.45 -7.93 11.50
C SER A 75 -0.73 -7.47 10.23
N VAL A 76 -0.54 -6.15 10.07
CA VAL A 76 0.18 -5.57 8.93
C VAL A 76 1.66 -5.93 8.98
N GLU A 77 2.30 -5.84 10.15
CA GLU A 77 3.69 -6.26 10.35
C GLU A 77 3.88 -7.75 10.02
N THR A 78 2.97 -8.61 10.50
CA THR A 78 3.02 -10.05 10.24
C THR A 78 2.81 -10.36 8.76
N ALA A 79 1.79 -9.78 8.13
CA ALA A 79 1.51 -9.96 6.71
C ALA A 79 2.69 -9.50 5.84
N THR A 80 3.24 -8.31 6.11
CA THR A 80 4.40 -7.78 5.39
C THR A 80 5.61 -8.69 5.55
N ALA A 81 5.90 -9.16 6.77
CA ALA A 81 7.00 -10.09 7.01
C ALA A 81 6.85 -11.41 6.24
N ARG A 82 5.66 -12.02 6.26
CA ARG A 82 5.38 -13.27 5.51
C ARG A 82 5.51 -13.07 4.00
N LEU A 83 4.92 -12.01 3.49
CA LEU A 83 4.92 -11.70 2.06
C LEU A 83 6.32 -11.43 1.52
N CYS A 84 7.10 -10.61 2.23
CA CYS A 84 8.43 -10.20 1.80
C CYS A 84 9.50 -11.29 1.99
N ALA A 85 9.23 -12.31 2.83
CA ALA A 85 10.09 -13.47 2.98
C ALA A 85 10.02 -14.43 1.78
N LYS A 86 8.86 -14.57 1.12
CA LYS A 86 8.64 -15.54 0.04
C LYS A 86 9.41 -15.22 -1.27
N LYS A 87 9.89 -13.99 -1.45
CA LYS A 87 10.67 -13.50 -2.62
C LYS A 87 10.26 -14.12 -3.99
N PRO A 88 8.97 -14.10 -4.38
CA PRO A 88 8.54 -14.69 -5.64
C PRO A 88 9.13 -13.92 -6.84
N ASP A 89 9.48 -14.63 -7.92
CA ASP A 89 9.96 -14.03 -9.16
C ASP A 89 8.82 -13.37 -9.95
N VAL A 90 8.60 -12.09 -9.70
CA VAL A 90 7.55 -11.30 -10.36
C VAL A 90 7.86 -10.86 -11.78
N THR A 91 9.01 -11.26 -12.34
CA THR A 91 9.26 -11.06 -13.77
C THR A 91 8.37 -11.99 -14.62
N THR A 92 7.97 -13.14 -14.06
CA THR A 92 7.09 -14.12 -14.70
C THR A 92 5.60 -13.89 -14.39
N PHE A 93 4.71 -14.35 -15.27
CA PHE A 93 3.26 -14.31 -15.02
C PHE A 93 2.86 -15.18 -13.81
N GLU A 94 3.39 -16.40 -13.73
CA GLU A 94 3.12 -17.33 -12.64
C GLU A 94 3.61 -16.79 -11.29
N GLY A 95 4.81 -16.20 -11.24
CA GLY A 95 5.33 -15.61 -10.01
C GLY A 95 4.54 -14.40 -9.54
N ARG A 96 3.99 -13.58 -10.45
CA ARG A 96 3.02 -12.53 -10.10
C ARG A 96 1.74 -13.11 -9.51
N LEU A 97 1.20 -14.18 -10.10
CA LEU A 97 -0.01 -14.83 -9.58
C LEU A 97 0.21 -15.41 -8.18
N ALA A 98 1.33 -16.10 -7.96
CA ALA A 98 1.70 -16.64 -6.65
C ALA A 98 1.86 -15.53 -5.59
N PHE A 99 2.48 -14.40 -5.95
CA PHE A 99 2.57 -13.24 -5.06
C PHE A 99 1.18 -12.69 -4.69
N HIS A 100 0.31 -12.48 -5.68
CA HIS A 100 -1.03 -11.95 -5.43
C HIS A 100 -1.87 -12.90 -4.57
N GLN A 101 -1.76 -14.21 -4.78
CA GLN A 101 -2.41 -15.20 -3.93
C GLN A 101 -1.94 -15.08 -2.47
N ALA A 102 -0.62 -15.06 -2.24
CA ALA A 102 -0.07 -14.91 -0.90
C ALA A 102 -0.50 -13.59 -0.24
N PHE A 103 -0.50 -12.48 -1.00
CA PHE A 103 -0.97 -11.18 -0.52
C PHE A 103 -2.43 -11.22 -0.07
N LEU A 104 -3.31 -11.87 -0.84
CA LEU A 104 -4.74 -11.98 -0.52
C LEU A 104 -4.97 -12.87 0.71
N GLU A 105 -4.26 -14.00 0.81
CA GLU A 105 -4.28 -14.88 1.99
C GLU A 105 -3.83 -14.12 3.25
N ASP A 106 -2.73 -13.38 3.16
CA ASP A 106 -2.21 -12.57 4.27
C ASP A 106 -3.17 -11.43 4.64
N ARG A 107 -3.81 -10.79 3.65
CA ARG A 107 -4.79 -9.74 3.91
C ARG A 107 -6.05 -10.30 4.58
N LEU A 108 -6.49 -11.49 4.18
CA LEU A 108 -7.61 -12.18 4.81
C LEU A 108 -7.34 -12.48 6.29
N ASP A 109 -6.17 -13.01 6.60
CA ASP A 109 -5.74 -13.25 7.99
C ASP A 109 -5.72 -11.95 8.80
N ALA A 110 -5.21 -10.87 8.21
CA ALA A 110 -5.20 -9.56 8.85
C ALA A 110 -6.62 -9.08 9.16
N VAL A 111 -7.55 -9.16 8.21
CA VAL A 111 -8.97 -8.79 8.43
C VAL A 111 -9.60 -9.66 9.53
N LYS A 112 -9.33 -10.96 9.56
CA LYS A 112 -9.83 -11.86 10.62
C LYS A 112 -9.34 -11.46 12.01
N ALA A 113 -8.08 -11.01 12.12
CA ALA A 113 -7.52 -10.53 13.39
C ALA A 113 -8.05 -9.15 13.81
N GLU A 114 -8.27 -8.26 12.85
CA GLU A 114 -8.72 -6.87 13.05
C GLU A 114 -10.21 -6.77 13.38
N ASN A 115 -11.06 -7.54 12.68
CA ASN A 115 -12.52 -7.36 12.70
C ASN A 115 -13.15 -7.47 14.09
N PRO A 116 -12.83 -8.48 14.93
CA PRO A 116 -13.42 -8.57 16.25
C PRO A 116 -13.14 -7.33 17.10
N LYS A 117 -11.91 -6.80 17.04
CA LYS A 117 -11.52 -5.59 17.78
C LYS A 117 -12.20 -4.34 17.26
N LEU A 118 -12.40 -4.24 15.95
CA LEU A 118 -13.14 -3.14 15.35
C LEU A 118 -14.62 -3.18 15.75
N ILE A 119 -15.22 -4.36 15.80
CA ILE A 119 -16.60 -4.56 16.25
C ILE A 119 -16.73 -4.20 17.73
N ASP A 120 -15.80 -4.64 18.58
CA ASP A 120 -15.77 -4.28 20.01
C ASP A 120 -15.69 -2.77 20.21
N PHE A 121 -14.82 -2.09 19.45
CA PHE A 121 -14.72 -0.64 19.46
C PHE A 121 -16.02 0.02 18.99
N TYR A 122 -16.58 -0.37 17.84
CA TYR A 122 -17.82 0.20 17.32
C TYR A 122 -18.99 0.00 18.30
N ASN A 123 -19.10 -1.18 18.90
CA ASN A 123 -20.17 -1.47 19.87
C ASN A 123 -20.06 -0.62 21.14
N SER A 124 -18.84 -0.22 21.53
CA SER A 124 -18.61 0.67 22.67
C SER A 124 -19.04 2.13 22.43
N LEU A 125 -19.30 2.51 21.18
CA LEU A 125 -19.73 3.86 20.81
C LEU A 125 -21.22 4.09 21.09
N ASP A 126 -21.56 5.32 21.48
CA ASP A 126 -22.94 5.78 21.52
C ASP A 126 -23.51 6.08 20.12
N ALA A 127 -24.79 6.43 20.04
CA ALA A 127 -25.47 6.67 18.76
C ALA A 127 -24.90 7.86 17.97
N GLU A 128 -24.49 8.94 18.64
CA GLU A 128 -23.90 10.12 17.97
C GLU A 128 -22.52 9.76 17.39
N GLN A 129 -21.71 9.05 18.18
CA GLN A 129 -20.39 8.59 17.79
C GLN A 129 -20.44 7.59 16.63
N LYS A 130 -21.39 6.64 16.66
CA LYS A 130 -21.63 5.70 15.54
C LYS A 130 -21.95 6.43 14.25
N ASN A 131 -22.87 7.41 14.29
CA ASN A 131 -23.21 8.22 13.13
C ASN A 131 -21.99 8.97 12.56
N LYS A 132 -21.12 9.54 13.41
CA LYS A 132 -19.87 10.17 12.96
C LYS A 132 -18.91 9.16 12.34
N PHE A 133 -18.75 8.00 12.97
CA PHE A 133 -17.92 6.92 12.47
C PHE A 133 -18.38 6.45 11.08
N ASP A 134 -19.68 6.23 10.90
CA ASP A 134 -20.26 5.73 9.65
C ASP A 134 -20.09 6.75 8.52
N LYS A 135 -20.37 8.04 8.77
CA LYS A 135 -20.12 9.13 7.82
C LYS A 135 -18.65 9.24 7.44
N PHE A 136 -17.76 9.11 8.42
CA PHE A 136 -16.32 9.10 8.17
C PHE A 136 -15.92 7.96 7.23
N ARG A 137 -16.47 6.76 7.44
CA ARG A 137 -16.23 5.59 6.57
C ARG A 137 -16.81 5.76 5.17
N GLU A 138 -18.03 6.27 5.04
CA GLU A 138 -18.64 6.56 3.73
C GLU A 138 -17.80 7.55 2.91
N GLY A 139 -17.28 8.59 3.57
CA GLY A 139 -16.37 9.56 2.97
C GLY A 139 -15.08 8.93 2.42
N MET A 140 -14.51 7.96 3.13
CA MET A 140 -13.34 7.20 2.65
C MET A 140 -13.70 6.34 1.43
N THR A 141 -14.80 5.60 1.47
CA THR A 141 -15.23 4.76 0.33
C THR A 141 -15.46 5.58 -0.94
N ARG A 142 -16.09 6.76 -0.82
CA ARG A 142 -16.32 7.66 -1.96
C ARG A 142 -15.04 8.26 -2.57
N ARG A 143 -13.96 8.39 -1.79
CA ARG A 143 -12.66 8.89 -2.29
C ARG A 143 -11.81 7.78 -2.92
N GLY A 144 -11.95 6.53 -2.48
CA GLY A 144 -11.20 5.39 -3.00
C GLY A 144 -11.78 4.76 -4.26
N GLY A 145 -13.03 5.05 -4.61
CA GLY A 145 -13.69 4.58 -5.84
C GLY A 145 -13.53 5.51 -7.05
N ARG A 146 -12.52 6.39 -7.03
CA ARG A 146 -12.21 7.33 -8.13
C ARG A 146 -10.84 7.05 -8.72
#